data_AF-A0A0B2QFN0-F1
#
_entry.id   AF-A0A0B2QFN0-F1
#
_cell.length_a   1.000
_cell.length_b   1.000
_cell.length_c   1.000
_cell.angle_alpha   90.00
_cell.angle_beta   90.00
_cell.angle_gamma   90.00
#
_symmetry.space_group_name_H-M   'P 1'
#
loop_
_entity.id
_entity.type
_entity.pdbx_description
1 polymer ?
#
loop_
_entity_poly.entity_id
_entity_poly.type
_entity_poly.pdbx_seq_one_letter_code
_entity_poly.pdbx_strand_id
1 'polypeptide(L)'
;MGSTIEYHIQHIIKIPEEIEPALWPECCIYKVPTSLLKVKEVAYTPLLISIGPIHHNKEQLMEMQEQKHRYFHFFWARLSLMNKLDFVHYKAFLELEERNLRRCYQKKFPEISKEQFVEMLLLDTVFIMELFLREAKKWEHKDDYLMTQGCVSKSIRCDLMLLENQLPMVVLENLYDRVVPSNAKKHTRFINLAHEYFRSYYPHQQSSENKFELRKWEKSLHFTDLIRNAYLPKKLSSQKNYPQKECVLRTATKLNESGISFDKVDERCLLDVKFEKKRFFSWFLCLGCLPCCKLFKARFLIPQLKVDHTTECVLRNLIAFEQCHYPEEPYICNYVSLIDSLIHTKDDAEFLVEKEAIVHELGSDQELANLVNDLSKHVVTNSTCYHQIIEDVNEHYNNNWKWAMGTLRWVYFRDPWRSSSTIVGVAVLVFTIFNFYRVTDLLF
;
A
#
# COMPACT_ATOMS: atom_id res chain seq x y z
N MET A 1 48.11 -29.55 -38.33
CA MET A 1 46.85 -30.22 -37.94
C MET A 1 46.34 -29.52 -36.69
N GLY A 2 45.21 -28.82 -36.80
CA GLY A 2 44.64 -28.05 -35.70
C GLY A 2 43.47 -27.20 -36.20
N SER A 3 42.48 -27.83 -36.82
CA SER A 3 41.23 -27.17 -37.21
C SER A 3 40.30 -27.15 -36.01
N THR A 4 40.19 -25.96 -35.41
CA THR A 4 38.96 -25.26 -35.03
C THR A 4 37.72 -26.13 -34.84
N ILE A 5 37.36 -26.37 -33.59
CA ILE A 5 35.98 -26.73 -33.21
C ILE A 5 35.47 -25.60 -32.33
N GLU A 6 35.03 -24.53 -32.97
CA GLU A 6 34.14 -23.54 -32.37
C GLU A 6 32.78 -23.78 -33.03
N TYR A 7 32.03 -24.75 -32.50
CA TYR A 7 30.65 -24.95 -32.95
C TYR A 7 29.85 -23.71 -32.55
N HIS A 8 29.52 -22.86 -33.51
CA HIS A 8 28.55 -21.80 -33.30
C HIS A 8 27.26 -22.43 -32.75
N ILE A 9 26.84 -22.01 -31.55
CA ILE A 9 25.64 -22.47 -30.81
C ILE A 9 24.39 -22.58 -31.71
N GLN A 10 24.30 -21.73 -32.73
CA GLN A 10 23.24 -21.73 -33.75
C GLN A 10 23.03 -23.07 -34.48
N HIS A 11 24.08 -23.90 -34.58
CA HIS A 11 24.03 -25.20 -35.25
C HIS A 11 23.48 -26.32 -34.35
N ILE A 12 23.30 -26.05 -33.05
CA ILE A 12 22.75 -26.99 -32.06
C ILE A 12 21.30 -26.62 -31.75
N ILE A 13 21.02 -25.33 -31.52
CA ILE A 13 19.68 -24.78 -31.30
C ILE A 13 19.63 -23.39 -31.94
N LYS A 14 18.52 -23.05 -32.61
CA LYS A 14 18.29 -21.73 -33.20
C LYS A 14 18.10 -20.67 -32.09
N ILE A 15 19.21 -20.13 -31.58
CA ILE A 15 19.21 -18.99 -30.67
C ILE A 15 19.52 -17.73 -31.50
N PRO A 16 18.75 -16.63 -31.35
CA PRO A 16 19.05 -15.35 -31.99
C PRO A 16 20.46 -14.85 -31.65
N GLU A 17 21.13 -14.20 -32.60
CA GLU A 17 22.48 -13.60 -32.39
C GLU A 17 22.46 -12.48 -31.36
N GLU A 18 21.37 -11.71 -31.31
CA GLU A 18 21.14 -10.67 -30.33
C GLU A 18 19.97 -11.07 -29.44
N ILE A 19 20.25 -11.26 -28.15
CA ILE A 19 19.24 -11.51 -27.12
C ILE A 19 18.94 -10.15 -26.47
N GLU A 20 17.77 -9.59 -26.76
CA GLU A 20 17.29 -8.42 -26.03
C GLU A 20 17.27 -8.70 -24.52
N PRO A 21 17.55 -7.70 -23.67
CA PRO A 21 17.46 -7.88 -22.23
C PRO A 21 16.01 -8.25 -21.85
N ALA A 22 15.88 -9.16 -20.89
CA ALA A 22 14.56 -9.58 -20.38
C ALA A 22 13.73 -8.39 -19.86
N LEU A 23 14.42 -7.39 -19.29
CA LEU A 23 13.85 -6.12 -18.83
C LEU A 23 14.80 -4.98 -19.20
N TRP A 24 14.23 -3.90 -19.74
CA TRP A 24 14.99 -2.69 -20.04
C TRP A 24 15.10 -1.79 -18.80
N PRO A 25 16.14 -0.96 -18.66
CA PRO A 25 16.27 -0.02 -17.54
C PRO A 25 15.09 0.95 -17.41
N GLU A 26 14.44 1.29 -18.54
CA GLU A 26 13.28 2.17 -18.58
C GLU A 26 11.98 1.47 -18.14
N CYS A 27 11.99 0.13 -17.99
CA CYS A 27 10.81 -0.65 -17.66
C CYS A 27 10.25 -0.29 -16.29
N CYS A 28 9.02 0.23 -16.28
CA CYS A 28 8.30 0.59 -15.06
C CYS A 28 6.84 0.10 -15.06
N ILE A 29 6.30 -0.34 -16.20
CA ILE A 29 4.94 -0.85 -16.33
C ILE A 29 4.97 -2.36 -16.54
N TYR A 30 4.54 -3.10 -15.52
CA TYR A 30 4.68 -4.55 -15.44
C TYR A 30 3.37 -5.27 -15.72
N LYS A 31 3.49 -6.53 -16.19
CA LYS A 31 2.37 -7.47 -16.14
C LYS A 31 2.26 -8.00 -14.72
N VAL A 32 1.04 -8.09 -14.21
CA VAL A 32 0.80 -8.61 -12.87
C VAL A 32 1.26 -10.07 -12.81
N PRO A 33 2.06 -10.46 -11.80
CA PRO A 33 2.48 -11.84 -11.62
C PRO A 33 1.29 -12.80 -11.66
N THR A 34 1.42 -13.90 -12.40
CA THR A 34 0.32 -14.86 -12.61
C THR A 34 -0.23 -15.44 -11.32
N SER A 35 0.62 -15.58 -10.30
CA SER A 35 0.23 -16.01 -8.95
C SER A 35 -0.76 -15.05 -8.30
N LEU A 36 -0.49 -13.74 -8.35
CA LEU A 36 -1.37 -12.69 -7.82
C LEU A 36 -2.65 -12.57 -8.65
N LEU A 37 -2.53 -12.66 -9.98
CA LEU A 37 -3.67 -12.60 -10.89
C LEU A 37 -4.69 -13.72 -10.61
N LYS A 38 -4.22 -14.95 -10.34
CA LYS A 38 -5.08 -16.09 -10.01
C LYS A 38 -5.85 -15.94 -8.69
N VAL A 39 -5.34 -15.14 -7.75
CA VAL A 39 -6.04 -14.88 -6.48
C VAL A 39 -7.24 -13.97 -6.72
N LYS A 40 -7.09 -12.90 -7.51
CA LYS A 40 -8.18 -11.95 -7.78
C LYS A 40 -8.01 -11.19 -9.09
N GLU A 41 -8.36 -11.81 -10.22
CA GLU A 41 -8.19 -11.24 -11.56
C GLU A 41 -8.87 -9.88 -11.74
N VAL A 42 -10.08 -9.74 -11.17
CA VAL A 42 -10.88 -8.51 -11.23
C VAL A 42 -10.22 -7.29 -10.58
N ALA A 43 -9.23 -7.49 -9.70
CA ALA A 43 -8.51 -6.38 -9.07
C ALA A 43 -7.43 -5.75 -9.96
N TYR A 44 -7.13 -6.39 -11.10
CA TYR A 44 -6.04 -6.00 -12.00
C TYR A 44 -6.51 -5.70 -13.42
N THR A 45 -7.77 -5.98 -13.73
CA THR A 45 -8.33 -5.84 -15.08
C THR A 45 -9.19 -4.58 -15.16
N PRO A 46 -8.91 -3.64 -16.09
CA PRO A 46 -9.74 -2.45 -16.26
C PRO A 46 -11.15 -2.84 -16.70
N LEU A 47 -12.15 -2.16 -16.13
CA LEU A 47 -13.57 -2.45 -16.31
C LEU A 47 -14.23 -1.55 -17.34
N LEU A 48 -13.78 -0.30 -17.46
CA LEU A 48 -14.43 0.73 -18.26
C LEU A 48 -13.49 1.31 -19.31
N ILE A 49 -12.24 1.62 -18.96
CA ILE A 49 -11.30 2.30 -19.87
C ILE A 49 -9.92 1.66 -19.90
N SER A 50 -9.45 1.33 -21.12
CA SER A 50 -8.05 0.95 -21.35
C SER A 50 -7.18 2.19 -21.54
N ILE A 51 -6.00 2.22 -20.94
CA ILE A 51 -4.97 3.23 -21.12
C ILE A 51 -3.67 2.51 -21.46
N GLY A 52 -3.03 2.97 -22.54
CA GLY A 52 -1.84 2.34 -23.08
C GLY A 52 -2.11 0.99 -23.76
N PRO A 53 -1.04 0.29 -24.16
CA PRO A 53 -1.09 -0.81 -25.12
C PRO A 53 -1.55 -2.16 -24.52
N ILE A 54 -1.48 -2.36 -23.20
CA ILE A 54 -1.70 -3.70 -22.61
C ILE A 54 -3.14 -4.19 -22.81
N HIS A 55 -4.12 -3.29 -22.69
CA HIS A 55 -5.55 -3.60 -22.76
C HIS A 55 -6.26 -2.94 -23.94
N HIS A 56 -5.53 -2.31 -24.87
CA HIS A 56 -6.09 -1.47 -25.92
C HIS A 56 -7.14 -2.16 -26.80
N ASN A 57 -6.90 -3.42 -27.20
CA ASN A 57 -7.75 -4.16 -28.13
C ASN A 57 -8.86 -4.99 -27.44
N LYS A 58 -9.17 -4.74 -26.16
CA LYS A 58 -10.23 -5.48 -25.47
C LYS A 58 -11.60 -4.95 -25.89
N GLU A 59 -12.43 -5.81 -26.49
CA GLU A 59 -13.76 -5.47 -27.00
C GLU A 59 -14.64 -4.77 -25.95
N GLN A 60 -14.59 -5.25 -24.70
CA GLN A 60 -15.36 -4.69 -23.58
C GLN A 60 -15.03 -3.23 -23.22
N LEU A 61 -13.92 -2.68 -23.74
CA LEU A 61 -13.44 -1.31 -23.46
C LEU A 61 -13.59 -0.37 -24.67
N MET A 62 -14.19 -0.84 -25.76
CA MET A 62 -14.29 -0.09 -27.02
C MET A 62 -15.21 1.13 -26.92
N GLU A 63 -16.31 1.05 -26.16
CA GLU A 63 -17.25 2.17 -25.96
C GLU A 63 -16.54 3.42 -25.42
N MET A 64 -15.55 3.23 -24.54
CA MET A 64 -14.80 4.35 -23.99
C MET A 64 -13.82 4.98 -24.97
N GLN A 65 -13.46 4.33 -26.07
CA GLN A 65 -12.61 4.96 -27.10
C GLN A 65 -13.34 6.15 -27.75
N GLU A 66 -14.65 6.05 -27.96
CA GLU A 66 -15.44 7.17 -28.48
C GLU A 66 -15.40 8.38 -27.54
N GLN A 67 -15.48 8.14 -26.23
CA GLN A 67 -15.38 9.22 -25.23
C GLN A 67 -13.99 9.86 -25.22
N LYS A 68 -12.92 9.11 -25.45
CA LYS A 68 -11.58 9.69 -25.61
C LYS A 68 -11.51 10.64 -26.80
N HIS A 69 -12.12 10.29 -27.93
CA HIS A 69 -12.21 11.20 -29.08
C HIS A 69 -13.00 12.47 -28.76
N ARG A 70 -14.11 12.36 -28.01
CA ARG A 70 -14.87 13.54 -27.54
C ARG A 70 -14.00 14.44 -26.65
N TYR A 71 -13.27 13.84 -25.70
CA TYR A 71 -12.34 14.55 -24.82
C TYR A 71 -11.20 15.21 -25.60
N PHE A 72 -10.71 14.55 -26.65
CA PHE A 72 -9.74 15.13 -27.57
C PHE A 72 -10.28 16.39 -28.24
N HIS A 73 -11.52 16.36 -28.75
CA HIS A 73 -12.14 17.54 -29.36
C HIS A 73 -12.28 18.70 -28.36
N PHE A 74 -12.69 18.41 -27.12
CA PHE A 74 -12.78 19.44 -26.09
C PHE A 74 -11.43 20.04 -25.72
N PHE A 75 -10.40 19.21 -25.58
CA PHE A 75 -9.04 19.66 -25.35
C PHE A 75 -8.56 20.53 -26.52
N TRP A 76 -8.75 20.08 -27.76
CA TRP A 76 -8.34 20.79 -28.96
C TRP A 76 -9.03 22.15 -29.13
N ALA A 77 -10.33 22.22 -28.82
CA ALA A 77 -11.10 23.46 -28.87
C ALA A 77 -10.60 24.51 -27.87
N ARG A 78 -10.01 24.07 -26.75
CA ARG A 78 -9.41 24.92 -25.72
C ARG A 78 -8.10 25.57 -26.16
N LEU A 79 -7.38 24.97 -27.11
CA LEU A 79 -6.04 25.40 -27.49
C LEU A 79 -6.06 26.64 -28.39
N SER A 80 -5.19 27.62 -28.08
CA SER A 80 -4.89 28.72 -28.99
C SER A 80 -4.07 28.23 -30.20
N LEU A 81 -3.88 29.10 -31.20
CA LEU A 81 -3.04 28.77 -32.36
C LEU A 81 -1.61 28.37 -31.96
N MET A 82 -1.02 29.07 -30.97
CA MET A 82 0.33 28.76 -30.49
C MET A 82 0.36 27.40 -29.79
N ASN A 83 -0.63 27.10 -28.93
CA ASN A 83 -0.68 25.81 -28.25
C ASN A 83 -0.92 24.63 -29.21
N LYS A 84 -1.60 24.86 -30.34
CA LYS A 84 -1.75 23.85 -31.39
C LYS A 84 -0.42 23.53 -32.07
N LEU A 85 0.47 24.52 -32.23
CA LEU A 85 1.85 24.28 -32.69
C LEU A 85 2.65 23.51 -31.64
N ASP A 86 2.54 23.86 -30.36
CA ASP A 86 3.17 23.11 -29.27
C ASP A 86 2.69 21.65 -29.23
N PHE A 87 1.41 21.41 -29.54
CA PHE A 87 0.85 20.07 -29.65
C PHE A 87 1.45 19.26 -30.81
N VAL A 88 1.75 19.89 -31.95
CA VAL A 88 2.48 19.25 -33.05
C VAL A 88 3.90 18.88 -32.61
N HIS A 89 4.59 19.78 -31.90
CA HIS A 89 5.91 19.49 -31.34
C HIS A 89 5.87 18.38 -30.28
N TYR A 90 4.79 18.31 -29.49
CA TYR A 90 4.56 17.22 -28.55
C TYR A 90 4.37 15.88 -29.26
N LYS A 91 3.59 15.82 -30.35
CA LYS A 91 3.48 14.61 -31.16
C LYS A 91 4.84 14.18 -31.74
N ALA A 92 5.63 15.12 -32.26
CA ALA A 92 6.98 14.84 -32.76
C ALA A 92 7.91 14.30 -31.66
N PHE A 93 7.77 14.78 -30.42
CA PHE A 93 8.47 14.22 -29.27
C PHE A 93 8.09 12.75 -29.02
N LEU A 94 6.80 12.39 -29.08
CA LEU A 94 6.37 10.99 -28.94
C LEU A 94 6.93 10.10 -30.06
N GLU A 95 6.97 10.61 -31.30
CA GLU A 95 7.54 9.89 -32.44
C GLU A 95 9.04 9.65 -32.31
N LEU A 96 9.76 10.58 -31.68
CA LEU A 96 11.19 10.47 -31.40
C LEU A 96 11.47 9.48 -30.26
N GLU A 97 10.71 9.58 -29.16
CA GLU A 97 10.89 8.77 -27.95
C GLU A 97 10.18 7.42 -27.98
N GLU A 98 9.50 7.09 -29.08
CA GLU A 98 8.63 5.90 -29.19
C GLU A 98 9.29 4.62 -28.67
N ARG A 99 10.55 4.36 -29.05
CA ARG A 99 11.28 3.16 -28.62
C ARG A 99 11.50 3.13 -27.11
N ASN A 100 11.87 4.27 -26.51
CA ASN A 100 12.09 4.38 -25.06
C ASN A 100 10.76 4.24 -24.31
N LEU A 101 9.69 4.86 -24.80
CA LEU A 101 8.36 4.74 -24.23
C LEU A 101 7.81 3.32 -24.33
N ARG A 102 8.09 2.59 -25.42
CA ARG A 102 7.73 1.18 -25.55
C ARG A 102 8.54 0.29 -24.60
N ARG A 103 9.80 0.64 -24.31
CA ARG A 103 10.65 -0.05 -23.32
C ARG A 103 10.18 0.13 -21.89
N CYS A 104 9.34 1.13 -21.59
CA CYS A 104 8.69 1.25 -20.28
C CYS A 104 7.78 0.07 -19.94
N TYR A 105 7.32 -0.69 -20.94
CA TYR A 105 6.44 -1.85 -20.74
C TYR A 105 7.23 -3.16 -20.73
N GLN A 106 6.95 -3.99 -19.73
CA GLN A 106 7.47 -5.36 -19.68
C GLN A 106 6.93 -6.20 -20.84
N LYS A 107 5.62 -6.10 -21.11
CA LYS A 107 4.99 -6.79 -22.24
C LYS A 107 5.46 -6.14 -23.56
N LYS A 108 5.81 -6.98 -24.54
CA LYS A 108 6.12 -6.55 -25.91
C LYS A 108 4.87 -6.56 -26.78
N PHE A 109 4.86 -5.69 -27.78
CA PHE A 109 3.74 -5.47 -28.70
C PHE A 109 4.22 -5.47 -30.16
N PRO A 110 4.72 -6.60 -30.70
CA PRO A 110 5.14 -6.69 -32.10
C PRO A 110 4.01 -6.40 -33.10
N GLU A 111 2.76 -6.57 -32.69
CA GLU A 111 1.56 -6.35 -33.49
C GLU A 111 1.16 -4.87 -33.63
N ILE A 112 1.70 -3.99 -32.78
CA ILE A 112 1.34 -2.55 -32.78
C ILE A 112 2.44 -1.79 -33.52
N SER A 113 2.09 -1.15 -34.64
CA SER A 113 3.04 -0.32 -35.41
C SER A 113 3.55 0.88 -34.60
N LYS A 114 4.60 1.54 -35.09
CA LYS A 114 5.12 2.76 -34.46
C LYS A 114 4.03 3.85 -34.42
N GLU A 115 3.34 4.03 -35.53
CA GLU A 115 2.30 5.04 -35.72
C GLU A 115 1.11 4.78 -34.81
N GLN A 116 0.62 3.53 -34.79
CA GLN A 116 -0.50 3.14 -33.92
C GLN A 116 -0.18 3.36 -32.44
N PHE A 117 1.06 3.06 -32.02
CA PHE A 117 1.47 3.27 -30.64
C PHE A 117 1.54 4.76 -30.27
N VAL A 118 2.09 5.60 -31.15
CA VAL A 118 2.14 7.05 -30.93
C VAL A 118 0.73 7.64 -30.88
N GLU A 119 -0.17 7.25 -31.79
CA GLU A 119 -1.56 7.72 -31.82
C GLU A 119 -2.32 7.31 -30.56
N MET A 120 -2.11 6.08 -30.09
CA MET A 120 -2.66 5.59 -28.83
C MET A 120 -2.18 6.41 -27.63
N LEU A 121 -0.86 6.60 -27.50
CA LEU A 121 -0.30 7.43 -26.42
C LEU A 121 -0.85 8.86 -26.46
N LEU A 122 -0.93 9.46 -27.65
CA LEU A 122 -1.44 10.81 -27.82
C LEU A 122 -2.90 10.92 -27.36
N LEU A 123 -3.76 10.01 -27.81
CA LEU A 123 -5.18 10.00 -27.46
C LEU A 123 -5.39 9.78 -25.96
N ASP A 124 -4.71 8.79 -25.38
CA ASP A 124 -4.85 8.43 -23.96
C ASP A 124 -4.31 9.54 -23.04
N THR A 125 -3.20 10.17 -23.42
CA THR A 125 -2.63 11.30 -22.67
C THR A 125 -3.57 12.50 -22.70
N VAL A 126 -4.13 12.84 -23.88
CA VAL A 126 -5.09 13.93 -24.00
C VAL A 126 -6.36 13.66 -23.20
N PHE A 127 -6.86 12.42 -23.23
CA PHE A 127 -8.02 12.03 -22.43
C PHE A 127 -7.75 12.26 -20.93
N ILE A 128 -6.65 11.72 -20.39
CA ILE A 128 -6.29 11.88 -18.98
C ILE A 128 -6.11 13.36 -18.63
N MET A 129 -5.48 14.14 -19.52
CA MET A 129 -5.24 15.56 -19.31
C MET A 129 -6.55 16.35 -19.19
N GLU A 130 -7.44 16.21 -20.17
CA GLU A 130 -8.72 16.90 -20.16
C GLU A 130 -9.59 16.42 -18.98
N LEU A 131 -9.57 15.13 -18.65
CA LEU A 131 -10.25 14.57 -17.47
C LEU A 131 -9.79 15.25 -16.18
N PHE A 132 -8.48 15.41 -15.98
CA PHE A 132 -7.94 16.01 -14.77
C PHE A 132 -8.19 17.52 -14.71
N LEU A 133 -8.09 18.22 -15.84
CA LEU A 133 -8.42 19.64 -15.93
C LEU A 133 -9.91 19.90 -15.63
N ARG A 134 -10.80 19.02 -16.10
CA ARG A 134 -12.24 19.06 -15.82
C ARG A 134 -12.56 18.78 -14.36
N GLU A 135 -11.96 17.75 -13.76
CA GLU A 135 -12.17 17.44 -12.33
C GLU A 135 -11.72 18.62 -11.44
N ALA A 136 -10.61 19.28 -11.80
CA ALA A 136 -10.14 20.47 -11.08
C ALA A 136 -11.11 21.66 -11.14
N LYS A 137 -11.98 21.70 -12.17
CA LYS A 137 -13.03 22.70 -12.38
C LYS A 137 -14.42 22.05 -12.48
N LYS A 138 -14.68 21.02 -11.66
CA LYS A 138 -15.88 20.16 -11.76
C LYS A 138 -17.20 20.92 -11.86
N TRP A 139 -17.29 22.07 -11.19
CA TRP A 139 -18.47 22.93 -11.17
C TRP A 139 -18.87 23.49 -12.55
N GLU A 140 -17.91 23.61 -13.48
CA GLU A 140 -18.09 24.10 -14.85
C GLU A 140 -18.58 23.01 -15.82
N HIS A 141 -18.53 21.74 -15.43
CA HIS A 141 -18.75 20.58 -16.32
C HIS A 141 -19.92 19.71 -15.86
N LYS A 142 -21.07 20.33 -15.57
CA LYS A 142 -22.27 19.63 -15.06
C LYS A 142 -22.94 18.71 -16.08
N ASP A 143 -22.69 18.91 -17.36
CA ASP A 143 -23.27 18.08 -18.44
C ASP A 143 -22.41 16.86 -18.77
N ASP A 144 -21.22 16.74 -18.16
CA ASP A 144 -20.29 15.63 -18.42
C ASP A 144 -20.58 14.45 -17.51
N TYR A 145 -21.15 13.38 -18.07
CA TYR A 145 -21.54 12.20 -17.29
C TYR A 145 -20.35 11.49 -16.64
N LEU A 146 -19.13 11.60 -17.19
CA LEU A 146 -17.92 11.03 -16.56
C LEU A 146 -17.59 11.74 -15.24
N MET A 147 -17.99 13.01 -15.11
CA MET A 147 -17.79 13.84 -13.91
C MET A 147 -18.96 13.74 -12.93
N THR A 148 -20.19 13.68 -13.44
CA THR A 148 -21.41 13.76 -12.62
C THR A 148 -21.90 12.41 -12.12
N GLN A 149 -21.69 11.33 -12.87
CA GLN A 149 -22.10 10.00 -12.45
C GLN A 149 -21.04 9.37 -11.54
N GLY A 150 -21.35 9.31 -10.24
CA GLY A 150 -20.39 8.88 -9.20
C GLY A 150 -19.81 7.48 -9.41
N CYS A 151 -20.59 6.52 -9.92
CA CYS A 151 -20.08 5.17 -10.20
C CYS A 151 -19.09 5.18 -11.37
N VAL A 152 -19.38 5.89 -12.46
CA VAL A 152 -18.49 6.03 -13.63
C VAL A 152 -17.19 6.71 -13.23
N SER A 153 -17.25 7.85 -12.54
CA SER A 153 -16.07 8.57 -12.06
C SER A 153 -15.19 7.70 -11.16
N LYS A 154 -15.80 6.90 -10.27
CA LYS A 154 -15.05 5.96 -9.42
C LYS A 154 -14.41 4.84 -10.25
N SER A 155 -15.13 4.24 -11.19
CA SER A 155 -14.60 3.19 -12.07
C SER A 155 -13.43 3.68 -12.93
N ILE A 156 -13.53 4.87 -13.53
CA ILE A 156 -12.41 5.48 -14.29
C ILE A 156 -11.21 5.66 -13.37
N ARG A 157 -11.40 6.24 -12.18
CA ARG A 157 -10.29 6.48 -11.23
C ARG A 157 -9.63 5.16 -10.81
N CYS A 158 -10.40 4.09 -10.61
CA CYS A 158 -9.87 2.76 -10.32
C CYS A 158 -9.06 2.24 -11.51
N ASP A 159 -9.62 2.26 -12.73
CA ASP A 159 -8.94 1.79 -13.93
C ASP A 159 -7.62 2.55 -14.18
N LEU A 160 -7.57 3.85 -13.93
CA LEU A 160 -6.36 4.67 -14.10
C LEU A 160 -5.25 4.34 -13.10
N MET A 161 -5.52 3.62 -12.00
CA MET A 161 -4.49 3.25 -11.02
C MET A 161 -3.89 1.86 -11.25
N LEU A 162 -4.57 1.03 -12.07
CA LEU A 162 -4.21 -0.38 -12.24
C LEU A 162 -2.83 -0.50 -12.88
N LEU A 163 -1.99 -1.39 -12.35
CA LEU A 163 -0.59 -1.55 -12.78
C LEU A 163 -0.46 -1.83 -14.29
N GLU A 164 -1.40 -2.56 -14.86
CA GLU A 164 -1.42 -2.91 -16.29
C GLU A 164 -2.06 -1.83 -17.19
N ASN A 165 -2.54 -0.72 -16.62
CA ASN A 165 -3.33 0.30 -17.31
C ASN A 165 -2.72 1.70 -17.16
N GLN A 166 -1.40 1.79 -17.38
CA GLN A 166 -0.59 2.98 -17.09
C GLN A 166 0.03 3.59 -18.35
N LEU A 167 0.37 4.87 -18.26
CA LEU A 167 1.33 5.54 -19.15
C LEU A 167 2.55 6.00 -18.34
N PRO A 168 3.75 6.08 -18.94
CA PRO A 168 4.88 6.73 -18.30
C PRO A 168 4.55 8.19 -17.98
N MET A 169 4.80 8.62 -16.74
CA MET A 169 4.46 9.96 -16.22
C MET A 169 5.03 11.08 -17.09
N VAL A 170 6.22 10.86 -17.66
CA VAL A 170 6.90 11.81 -18.56
C VAL A 170 6.03 12.22 -19.76
N VAL A 171 5.17 11.32 -20.26
CA VAL A 171 4.27 11.59 -21.38
C VAL A 171 3.23 12.64 -20.99
N LEU A 172 2.68 12.53 -19.78
CA LEU A 172 1.67 13.44 -19.23
C LEU A 172 2.27 14.78 -18.80
N GLU A 173 3.45 14.77 -18.17
CA GLU A 173 4.17 15.98 -17.77
C GLU A 173 4.55 16.83 -18.99
N ASN A 174 5.06 16.22 -20.07
CA ASN A 174 5.42 16.96 -21.28
C ASN A 174 4.19 17.59 -21.97
N LEU A 175 3.04 16.90 -21.99
CA LEU A 175 1.81 17.51 -22.52
C LEU A 175 1.37 18.68 -21.65
N TYR A 176 1.38 18.52 -20.33
CA TYR A 176 1.01 19.58 -19.39
C TYR A 176 1.90 20.81 -19.54
N ASP A 177 3.21 20.61 -19.55
CA ASP A 177 4.18 21.70 -19.51
C ASP A 177 4.21 22.47 -20.83
N ARG A 178 4.20 21.76 -21.96
CA ARG A 178 4.36 22.36 -23.29
C ARG A 178 3.06 22.85 -23.91
N VAL A 179 1.95 22.13 -23.73
CA VAL A 179 0.72 22.38 -24.50
C VAL A 179 -0.36 23.07 -23.69
N VAL A 180 -0.55 22.68 -22.43
CA VAL A 180 -1.67 23.20 -21.63
C VAL A 180 -1.49 24.70 -21.39
N PRO A 181 -2.48 25.54 -21.73
CA PRO A 181 -2.40 26.98 -21.52
C PRO A 181 -2.26 27.35 -20.03
N SER A 182 -1.44 28.36 -19.71
CA SER A 182 -1.18 28.78 -18.32
C SER A 182 -2.44 29.16 -17.53
N ASN A 183 -3.46 29.72 -18.20
CA ASN A 183 -4.75 30.06 -17.57
C ASN A 183 -5.64 28.83 -17.29
N ALA A 184 -5.36 27.69 -17.92
CA ALA A 184 -6.04 26.42 -17.64
C ALA A 184 -5.38 25.65 -16.49
N LYS A 185 -4.07 25.88 -16.26
CA LYS A 185 -3.30 25.20 -15.20
C LYS A 185 -3.75 25.66 -13.81
N LYS A 186 -4.23 24.70 -13.00
CA LYS A 186 -4.48 24.93 -11.56
C LYS A 186 -3.20 24.87 -10.74
N HIS A 187 -2.29 23.97 -11.11
CA HIS A 187 -1.02 23.73 -10.42
C HIS A 187 0.16 23.98 -11.33
N THR A 188 1.34 24.29 -10.78
CA THR A 188 2.55 24.49 -11.57
C THR A 188 2.99 23.24 -12.33
N ARG A 189 2.78 22.05 -11.73
CA ARG A 189 3.21 20.76 -12.27
C ARG A 189 2.02 19.80 -12.38
N PHE A 190 2.05 18.94 -13.40
CA PHE A 190 1.04 17.90 -13.60
C PHE A 190 0.90 16.96 -12.39
N ILE A 191 2.02 16.62 -11.74
CA ILE A 191 2.03 15.71 -10.59
C ILE A 191 1.12 16.15 -9.45
N ASN A 192 0.95 17.46 -9.25
CA ASN A 192 0.07 18.02 -8.22
C ASN A 192 -1.40 17.86 -8.62
N LEU A 193 -1.70 17.98 -9.92
CA LEU A 193 -3.03 17.74 -10.47
C LEU A 193 -3.40 16.26 -10.35
N ALA A 194 -2.48 15.36 -10.69
CA ALA A 194 -2.64 13.93 -10.48
C ALA A 194 -2.82 13.58 -9.00
N HIS A 195 -2.03 14.19 -8.12
CA HIS A 195 -2.16 13.98 -6.69
C HIS A 195 -3.55 14.37 -6.18
N GLU A 196 -4.08 15.50 -6.62
CA GLU A 196 -5.42 15.94 -6.27
C GLU A 196 -6.50 14.97 -6.78
N TYR A 197 -6.36 14.47 -8.01
CA TYR A 197 -7.31 13.53 -8.61
C TYR A 197 -7.41 12.20 -7.83
N PHE A 198 -6.29 11.69 -7.33
CA PHE A 198 -6.20 10.44 -6.55
C PHE A 198 -6.29 10.62 -5.04
N ARG A 199 -6.71 11.79 -4.54
CA ARG A 199 -6.75 12.09 -3.10
C ARG A 199 -7.51 11.06 -2.25
N SER A 200 -8.53 10.41 -2.82
CA SER A 200 -9.30 9.37 -2.14
C SER A 200 -8.55 8.06 -1.91
N TYR A 201 -7.39 7.86 -2.53
CA TYR A 201 -6.59 6.64 -2.46
C TYR A 201 -5.41 6.76 -1.49
N TYR A 202 -5.26 7.89 -0.81
CA TYR A 202 -4.21 8.08 0.17
C TYR A 202 -4.67 7.66 1.56
N PRO A 203 -3.79 7.01 2.35
CA PRO A 203 -4.18 6.37 3.61
C PRO A 203 -4.62 7.37 4.68
N HIS A 204 -4.20 8.63 4.59
CA HIS A 204 -4.65 9.71 5.47
C HIS A 204 -5.00 10.95 4.65
N GLN A 205 -6.15 11.55 4.93
CA GLN A 205 -6.42 12.93 4.54
C GLN A 205 -5.48 13.81 5.36
N GLN A 206 -4.25 14.01 4.88
CA GLN A 206 -3.40 15.05 5.44
C GLN A 206 -4.21 16.35 5.36
N SER A 207 -4.44 16.96 6.52
CA SER A 207 -4.93 18.33 6.59
C SER A 207 -4.07 19.16 5.65
N SER A 208 -4.74 20.00 4.88
CA SER A 208 -4.25 20.75 3.71
C SER A 208 -3.05 21.69 3.95
N GLU A 209 -2.39 21.61 5.10
CA GLU A 209 -1.34 22.54 5.54
C GLU A 209 0.04 21.90 5.71
N ASN A 210 0.14 20.57 5.74
CA ASN A 210 1.45 19.92 5.67
C ASN A 210 1.96 19.98 4.24
N LYS A 211 2.78 21.01 3.97
CA LYS A 211 3.53 21.24 2.75
C LYS A 211 3.82 19.92 2.03
N PHE A 212 3.22 19.78 0.85
CA PHE A 212 3.62 18.84 -0.19
C PHE A 212 5.15 18.75 -0.18
N GLU A 213 5.72 17.68 0.39
CA GLU A 213 7.17 17.49 0.40
C GLU A 213 7.54 17.08 -1.02
N LEU A 214 7.59 18.09 -1.91
CA LEU A 214 7.75 17.97 -3.37
C LEU A 214 8.78 16.91 -3.72
N ARG A 215 9.93 16.90 -3.03
CA ARG A 215 11.12 16.09 -3.31
C ARG A 215 10.88 14.58 -3.41
N LYS A 216 9.84 14.02 -2.76
CA LYS A 216 9.58 12.57 -2.77
C LYS A 216 8.80 12.11 -4.01
N TRP A 217 8.02 13.00 -4.62
CA TRP A 217 7.02 12.64 -5.63
C TRP A 217 7.45 13.05 -7.04
N GLU A 218 8.52 13.87 -7.17
CA GLU A 218 9.03 14.40 -8.45
C GLU A 218 9.57 13.32 -9.39
N LYS A 219 9.73 12.09 -8.92
CA LYS A 219 10.26 10.94 -9.68
C LYS A 219 9.23 9.85 -9.95
N SER A 220 7.95 10.09 -9.65
CA SER A 220 6.92 9.06 -9.81
C SER A 220 6.84 8.59 -11.28
N LEU A 221 6.93 7.29 -11.50
CA LEU A 221 7.04 6.71 -12.84
C LEU A 221 5.71 6.65 -13.60
N HIS A 222 4.61 6.46 -12.87
CA HIS A 222 3.22 6.41 -13.34
C HIS A 222 2.27 6.57 -12.13
N PHE A 223 0.94 6.40 -12.30
CA PHE A 223 -0.02 6.66 -11.23
C PHE A 223 0.02 5.65 -10.08
N THR A 224 0.24 4.36 -10.36
CA THR A 224 0.43 3.36 -9.29
C THR A 224 1.63 3.70 -8.41
N ASP A 225 2.75 4.13 -9.00
CA ASP A 225 3.94 4.55 -8.25
C ASP A 225 3.72 5.86 -7.49
N LEU A 226 2.99 6.82 -8.10
CA LEU A 226 2.54 8.03 -7.42
C LEU A 226 1.78 7.71 -6.12
N ILE A 227 0.85 6.76 -6.20
CA ILE A 227 0.07 6.32 -5.04
C ILE A 227 0.97 5.61 -4.04
N ARG A 228 1.87 4.72 -4.48
CA ARG A 228 2.85 4.07 -3.59
C ARG A 228 3.61 5.11 -2.75
N ASN A 229 4.11 6.17 -3.39
CA ASN A 229 4.90 7.22 -2.73
C ASN A 229 4.14 7.92 -1.60
N ALA A 230 2.80 7.96 -1.67
CA ALA A 230 1.92 8.46 -0.62
C ALA A 230 1.91 7.62 0.65
N TYR A 231 2.09 6.30 0.52
CA TYR A 231 2.08 5.36 1.64
C TYR A 231 3.43 5.29 2.34
N LEU A 232 4.52 5.61 1.65
CA LEU A 232 5.86 5.49 2.20
C LEU A 232 6.11 6.45 3.39
N PRO A 233 6.92 6.07 4.39
CA PRO A 233 7.25 6.93 5.53
C PRO A 233 8.08 8.17 5.13
N LYS A 234 8.02 9.24 5.91
CA LYS A 234 8.77 10.49 5.66
C LYS A 234 10.29 10.32 5.77
N LYS A 235 10.73 9.48 6.70
CA LYS A 235 12.13 9.06 6.83
C LYS A 235 12.21 7.61 6.37
N LEU A 236 12.75 7.40 5.17
CA LEU A 236 13.28 6.10 4.76
C LEU A 236 14.51 5.88 5.65
N SER A 237 14.34 5.27 6.82
CA SER A 237 15.50 4.78 7.54
C SER A 237 16.21 3.80 6.61
N SER A 238 17.53 3.94 6.46
CA SER A 238 18.37 2.95 5.82
C SER A 238 18.22 1.67 6.61
N GLN A 239 17.24 0.85 6.22
CA GLN A 239 16.94 -0.37 6.91
C GLN A 239 18.09 -1.31 6.65
N LYS A 240 18.72 -1.75 7.73
CA LYS A 240 19.57 -2.93 7.66
C LYS A 240 18.63 -4.07 7.28
N ASN A 241 18.67 -4.48 6.02
CA ASN A 241 17.98 -5.68 5.55
C ASN A 241 18.60 -6.87 6.30
N TYR A 242 17.91 -7.31 7.35
CA TYR A 242 18.28 -8.54 8.03
C TYR A 242 17.71 -9.70 7.21
N PRO A 243 18.51 -10.75 6.91
CA PRO A 243 17.98 -11.94 6.29
C PRO A 243 16.85 -12.47 7.16
N GLN A 244 15.76 -12.91 6.51
CA GLN A 244 14.56 -13.42 7.16
C GLN A 244 14.90 -14.66 8.00
N LYS A 245 15.32 -14.45 9.25
CA LYS A 245 15.16 -15.47 10.29
C LYS A 245 13.66 -15.57 10.50
N GLU A 246 13.11 -16.79 10.55
CA GLU A 246 11.68 -17.03 10.80
C GLU A 246 11.24 -16.42 12.14
N CYS A 247 10.94 -15.12 12.14
CA CYS A 247 10.38 -14.42 13.28
C CYS A 247 8.88 -14.34 13.02
N VAL A 248 8.18 -15.42 13.36
CA VAL A 248 6.72 -15.49 13.25
C VAL A 248 6.13 -14.65 14.38
N LEU A 249 5.36 -13.62 14.02
CA LEU A 249 4.61 -12.82 14.99
C LEU A 249 3.36 -13.61 15.44
N ARG A 250 2.91 -13.40 16.68
CA ARG A 250 1.67 -14.01 17.19
C ARG A 250 0.46 -13.15 16.82
N THR A 251 -0.72 -13.78 16.75
CA THR A 251 -1.98 -13.10 16.43
C THR A 251 -2.34 -12.04 17.47
N ALA A 252 -3.16 -11.06 17.07
CA ALA A 252 -3.51 -9.91 17.90
C ALA A 252 -4.15 -10.32 19.23
N THR A 253 -5.05 -11.32 19.23
CA THR A 253 -5.68 -11.86 20.44
C THR A 253 -4.66 -12.44 21.41
N LYS A 254 -3.74 -13.29 20.94
CA LYS A 254 -2.67 -13.90 21.76
C LYS A 254 -1.71 -12.87 22.33
N LEU A 255 -1.35 -11.86 21.54
CA LEU A 255 -0.52 -10.76 22.03
C LEU A 255 -1.25 -9.98 23.13
N ASN A 256 -2.55 -9.73 22.97
CA ASN A 256 -3.36 -9.08 23.99
C ASN A 256 -3.49 -9.90 25.28
N GLU A 257 -3.68 -11.22 25.17
CA GLU A 257 -3.69 -12.15 26.32
C GLU A 257 -2.36 -12.15 27.10
N SER A 258 -1.25 -11.90 26.41
CA SER A 258 0.08 -11.76 27.02
C SER A 258 0.32 -10.40 27.69
N GLY A 259 -0.66 -9.49 27.65
CA GLY A 259 -0.59 -8.16 28.28
C GLY A 259 -0.08 -7.04 27.39
N ILE A 260 0.01 -7.25 26.07
CA ILE A 260 0.35 -6.21 25.09
C ILE A 260 -0.92 -5.48 24.66
N SER A 261 -1.01 -4.17 24.91
CA SER A 261 -2.17 -3.38 24.47
C SER A 261 -1.99 -2.88 23.04
N PHE A 262 -3.07 -2.93 22.25
CA PHE A 262 -3.13 -2.29 20.94
C PHE A 262 -3.75 -0.91 21.10
N ASP A 263 -3.07 0.12 20.59
CA ASP A 263 -3.51 1.50 20.69
C ASP A 263 -3.43 2.16 19.29
N LYS A 264 -4.52 2.81 18.87
CA LYS A 264 -4.58 3.54 17.60
C LYS A 264 -3.73 4.81 17.62
N VAL A 265 -3.25 5.21 16.44
CA VAL A 265 -2.56 6.50 16.24
C VAL A 265 -3.08 7.20 14.98
N ASP A 266 -3.67 8.38 15.14
CA ASP A 266 -4.35 9.08 14.03
C ASP A 266 -3.40 9.98 13.19
N GLU A 267 -2.25 10.39 13.74
CA GLU A 267 -1.36 11.40 13.12
C GLU A 267 -0.10 10.83 12.42
N ARG A 268 0.03 9.51 12.34
CA ARG A 268 1.21 8.84 11.77
C ARG A 268 0.95 8.36 10.35
N CYS A 269 2.02 8.17 9.58
CA CYS A 269 1.95 7.47 8.29
C CYS A 269 1.50 6.03 8.52
N LEU A 270 0.66 5.47 7.64
CA LEU A 270 0.09 4.12 7.79
C LEU A 270 1.14 3.04 8.11
N LEU A 271 2.32 3.16 7.52
CA LEU A 271 3.42 2.21 7.67
C LEU A 271 4.25 2.43 8.96
N ASP A 272 4.04 3.52 9.71
CA ASP A 272 4.80 3.86 10.93
C ASP A 272 4.24 3.14 12.19
N VAL A 273 4.28 1.82 12.15
CA VAL A 273 3.96 0.93 13.29
C VAL A 273 5.09 1.01 14.32
N LYS A 274 4.77 1.08 15.61
CA LYS A 274 5.78 1.09 16.69
C LYS A 274 5.41 0.18 17.84
N PHE A 275 6.42 -0.31 18.53
CA PHE A 275 6.28 -1.00 19.79
C PHE A 275 6.99 -0.23 20.91
N GLU A 276 6.24 0.14 21.95
CA GLU A 276 6.75 0.93 23.08
C GLU A 276 6.58 0.16 24.40
N LYS A 277 7.67 0.06 25.17
CA LYS A 277 7.66 -0.48 26.54
C LYS A 277 7.70 0.71 27.52
N LYS A 278 6.57 1.08 28.12
CA LYS A 278 6.52 2.14 29.14
C LYS A 278 6.53 1.54 30.55
N ARG A 279 7.39 2.08 31.42
CA ARG A 279 7.42 1.70 32.84
C ARG A 279 6.18 2.27 33.52
N PHE A 280 5.45 1.43 34.25
CA PHE A 280 4.29 1.86 35.03
C PHE A 280 4.63 1.70 36.51
N PHE A 281 4.56 2.79 37.28
CA PHE A 281 4.61 2.72 38.74
C PHE A 281 3.16 2.59 39.23
N SER A 282 2.79 1.41 39.75
CA SER A 282 1.55 1.31 40.52
C SER A 282 1.77 2.03 41.85
N TRP A 283 1.14 3.19 42.03
CA TRP A 283 1.12 3.87 43.34
C TRP A 283 0.17 3.18 44.31
N PHE A 284 -0.81 2.41 43.79
CA PHE A 284 -1.68 1.58 44.60
C PHE A 284 -0.99 0.25 44.93
N LEU A 285 -0.85 -0.03 46.22
CA LEU A 285 -0.39 -1.28 46.89
C LEU A 285 1.08 -1.46 47.29
N CYS A 286 1.98 -0.45 47.30
CA CYS A 286 3.39 -0.62 47.75
C CYS A 286 4.18 -1.78 47.10
N LEU A 287 3.64 -2.43 46.05
CA LEU A 287 4.28 -3.50 45.29
C LEU A 287 5.50 -2.98 44.51
N GLY A 288 5.66 -1.66 44.38
CA GLY A 288 6.84 -1.03 43.77
C GLY A 288 8.15 -1.21 44.55
N CYS A 289 8.10 -1.72 45.79
CA CYS A 289 9.27 -1.98 46.63
C CYS A 289 9.92 -3.35 46.39
N LEU A 290 9.23 -4.27 45.70
CA LEU A 290 9.75 -5.59 45.36
C LEU A 290 10.50 -5.54 44.01
N PRO A 291 11.79 -5.92 43.95
CA PRO A 291 12.59 -5.86 42.71
C PRO A 291 12.04 -6.72 41.57
N CYS A 292 11.14 -7.67 41.85
CA CYS A 292 10.40 -8.51 40.89
C CYS A 292 9.16 -7.83 40.27
N CYS A 293 8.65 -6.73 40.84
CA CYS A 293 7.43 -6.05 40.39
C CYS A 293 7.68 -4.85 39.48
N LYS A 294 8.64 -4.93 38.55
CA LYS A 294 8.79 -3.94 37.48
C LYS A 294 7.66 -4.17 36.44
N LEU A 295 6.50 -3.56 36.65
CA LEU A 295 5.41 -3.61 35.67
C LEU A 295 5.74 -2.70 34.49
N PHE A 296 5.83 -3.30 33.31
CA PHE A 296 5.93 -2.59 32.03
C PHE A 296 4.59 -2.71 31.31
N LYS A 297 4.05 -1.60 30.83
CA LYS A 297 2.95 -1.60 29.86
C LYS A 297 3.58 -1.64 28.47
N ALA A 298 3.45 -2.77 27.79
CA ALA A 298 3.81 -2.91 26.39
C ALA A 298 2.64 -2.44 25.52
N ARG A 299 2.92 -1.53 24.58
CA ARG A 299 1.92 -0.93 23.70
C ARG A 299 2.35 -1.15 22.25
N PHE A 300 1.49 -1.76 21.46
CA PHE A 300 1.63 -1.92 20.02
C PHE A 300 0.81 -0.81 19.34
N LEU A 301 1.51 0.15 18.74
CA LEU A 301 0.95 1.36 18.16
C LEU A 301 0.76 1.15 16.66
N ILE A 302 -0.50 1.06 16.23
CA ILE A 302 -0.86 0.87 14.82
C ILE A 302 -1.59 2.12 14.33
N PRO A 303 -1.12 2.75 13.24
CA PRO A 303 -1.89 3.79 12.56
C PRO A 303 -3.22 3.24 12.05
N GLN A 304 -4.30 4.01 12.19
CA GLN A 304 -5.63 3.52 11.81
C GLN A 304 -5.68 3.15 10.32
N LEU A 305 -6.11 1.93 10.02
CA LEU A 305 -6.34 1.44 8.66
C LEU A 305 -7.84 1.44 8.36
N LYS A 306 -8.25 2.21 7.33
CA LYS A 306 -9.61 2.11 6.77
C LYS A 306 -9.63 1.13 5.60
N VAL A 307 -10.43 0.07 5.70
CA VAL A 307 -10.56 -0.98 4.69
C VAL A 307 -11.93 -0.94 4.01
N ASP A 308 -11.91 -0.64 2.72
CA ASP A 308 -13.05 -0.79 1.82
C ASP A 308 -12.60 -1.46 0.51
N HIS A 309 -13.52 -1.63 -0.45
CA HIS A 309 -13.20 -2.22 -1.75
C HIS A 309 -12.15 -1.42 -2.54
N THR A 310 -12.05 -0.11 -2.32
CA THR A 310 -11.04 0.74 -2.94
C THR A 310 -9.68 0.46 -2.33
N THR A 311 -9.57 0.41 -1.00
CA THR A 311 -8.34 0.05 -0.28
C THR A 311 -7.81 -1.30 -0.74
N GLU A 312 -8.68 -2.29 -0.92
CA GLU A 312 -8.27 -3.60 -1.46
C GLU A 312 -7.64 -3.48 -2.85
N CYS A 313 -8.29 -2.77 -3.77
CA CYS A 313 -7.79 -2.55 -5.13
C CYS A 313 -6.43 -1.84 -5.11
N VAL A 314 -6.29 -0.80 -4.28
CA VAL A 314 -5.04 -0.06 -4.10
C VAL A 314 -3.93 -1.01 -3.63
N LEU A 315 -4.13 -1.67 -2.49
CA LEU A 315 -3.11 -2.54 -1.89
C LEU A 315 -2.68 -3.65 -2.85
N ARG A 316 -3.62 -4.30 -3.55
CA ARG A 316 -3.29 -5.35 -4.54
C ARG A 316 -2.39 -4.85 -5.66
N ASN A 317 -2.65 -3.67 -6.20
CA ASN A 317 -1.84 -3.08 -7.27
C ASN A 317 -0.48 -2.58 -6.75
N LEU A 318 -0.43 -2.03 -5.54
CA LEU A 318 0.83 -1.63 -4.90
C LEU A 318 1.72 -2.83 -4.58
N ILE A 319 1.16 -3.92 -4.06
CA ILE A 319 1.88 -5.19 -3.80
C ILE A 319 2.46 -5.74 -5.09
N ALA A 320 1.65 -5.82 -6.16
CA ALA A 320 2.12 -6.32 -7.45
C ALA A 320 3.27 -5.44 -7.99
N PHE A 321 3.16 -4.12 -7.84
CA PHE A 321 4.18 -3.20 -8.29
C PHE A 321 5.48 -3.31 -7.49
N GLU A 322 5.41 -3.40 -6.16
CA GLU A 322 6.59 -3.58 -5.31
C GLU A 322 7.34 -4.87 -5.60
N GLN A 323 6.63 -5.99 -5.79
CA GLN A 323 7.26 -7.27 -6.14
C GLN A 323 7.99 -7.22 -7.48
N CYS A 324 7.55 -6.38 -8.41
CA CYS A 324 8.16 -6.25 -9.73
C CYS A 324 9.28 -5.20 -9.79
N HIS A 325 9.08 -4.03 -9.18
CA HIS A 325 9.95 -2.86 -9.36
C HIS A 325 10.80 -2.53 -8.13
N TYR A 326 10.33 -2.83 -6.92
CA TYR A 326 10.98 -2.48 -5.66
C TYR A 326 11.23 -3.71 -4.75
N PRO A 327 11.88 -4.78 -5.23
CA PRO A 327 12.08 -5.99 -4.41
C PRO A 327 12.93 -5.75 -3.15
N GLU A 328 13.79 -4.72 -3.16
CA GLU A 328 14.64 -4.33 -2.03
C GLU A 328 13.97 -3.32 -1.08
N GLU A 329 12.86 -2.71 -1.51
CA GLU A 329 12.07 -1.75 -0.73
C GLU A 329 10.57 -2.12 -0.69
N PRO A 330 10.20 -3.36 -0.28
CA PRO A 330 8.81 -3.85 -0.36
C PRO A 330 7.98 -3.41 0.86
N TYR A 331 7.85 -2.10 1.08
CA TYR A 331 7.23 -1.52 2.26
C TYR A 331 5.74 -1.87 2.43
N ILE A 332 4.97 -1.86 1.35
CA ILE A 332 3.55 -2.23 1.36
C ILE A 332 3.42 -3.73 1.58
N CYS A 333 4.24 -4.55 0.92
CA CYS A 333 4.23 -6.00 1.13
C CYS A 333 4.57 -6.36 2.58
N ASN A 334 5.59 -5.71 3.17
CA ASN A 334 5.96 -5.91 4.57
C ASN A 334 4.84 -5.52 5.54
N TYR A 335 4.09 -4.47 5.23
CA TYR A 335 2.95 -4.04 6.05
C TYR A 335 1.80 -5.04 5.96
N VAL A 336 1.46 -5.50 4.76
CA VAL A 336 0.42 -6.51 4.57
C VAL A 336 0.79 -7.81 5.30
N SER A 337 2.02 -8.29 5.17
CA SER A 337 2.52 -9.46 5.92
C SER A 337 2.48 -9.27 7.44
N LEU A 338 2.70 -8.05 7.94
CA LEU A 338 2.58 -7.74 9.36
C LEU A 338 1.12 -7.83 9.83
N ILE A 339 0.19 -7.24 9.07
CA ILE A 339 -1.24 -7.26 9.38
C ILE A 339 -1.80 -8.68 9.28
N ASP A 340 -1.36 -9.46 8.29
CA ASP A 340 -1.65 -10.89 8.14
C ASP A 340 -1.25 -11.68 9.37
N SER A 341 -0.01 -11.50 9.83
CA SER A 341 0.47 -12.19 11.04
C SER A 341 -0.34 -11.85 12.31
N LEU A 342 -1.02 -10.69 12.33
CA LEU A 342 -1.89 -10.27 13.41
C LEU A 342 -3.31 -10.84 13.29
N ILE A 343 -3.80 -11.09 12.07
CA ILE A 343 -5.20 -11.45 11.78
C ILE A 343 -5.28 -12.80 11.08
N HIS A 344 -5.44 -13.88 11.84
CA HIS A 344 -5.68 -15.20 11.24
C HIS A 344 -7.15 -15.61 11.28
N THR A 345 -7.89 -15.12 12.28
CA THR A 345 -9.28 -15.51 12.55
C THR A 345 -10.20 -14.31 12.63
N LYS A 346 -11.52 -14.56 12.62
CA LYS A 346 -12.54 -13.53 12.88
C LYS A 346 -12.27 -12.82 14.21
N ASP A 347 -11.94 -13.56 15.27
CA ASP A 347 -11.75 -13.00 16.62
C ASP A 347 -10.56 -12.03 16.64
N ASP A 348 -9.51 -12.30 15.84
CA ASP A 348 -8.38 -11.38 15.69
C ASP A 348 -8.79 -10.08 14.97
N ALA A 349 -9.62 -10.19 13.93
CA ALA A 349 -10.15 -9.06 13.21
C ALA A 349 -11.08 -8.22 14.10
N GLU A 350 -12.06 -8.86 14.74
CA GLU A 350 -13.02 -8.24 15.68
C GLU A 350 -12.27 -7.49 16.78
N PHE A 351 -11.23 -8.09 17.37
CA PHE A 351 -10.41 -7.44 18.39
C PHE A 351 -9.72 -6.16 17.88
N LEU A 352 -9.14 -6.16 16.68
CA LEU A 352 -8.50 -4.95 16.13
C LEU A 352 -9.51 -3.87 15.72
N VAL A 353 -10.72 -4.28 15.34
CA VAL A 353 -11.86 -3.38 15.08
C VAL A 353 -12.35 -2.74 16.38
N GLU A 354 -12.50 -3.51 17.46
CA GLU A 354 -12.83 -2.98 18.80
C GLU A 354 -11.80 -1.99 19.33
N LYS A 355 -10.53 -2.14 18.95
CA LYS A 355 -9.45 -1.20 19.28
C LYS A 355 -9.37 0.00 18.34
N GLU A 356 -10.28 0.08 17.36
CA GLU A 356 -10.33 1.11 16.32
C GLU A 356 -9.02 1.25 15.52
N ALA A 357 -8.16 0.22 15.59
CA ALA A 357 -6.92 0.15 14.82
C ALA A 357 -7.25 -0.15 13.35
N ILE A 358 -8.34 -0.88 13.10
CA ILE A 358 -8.89 -1.13 11.77
C ILE A 358 -10.36 -0.73 11.76
N VAL A 359 -10.78 -0.02 10.73
CA VAL A 359 -12.19 0.32 10.46
C VAL A 359 -12.52 -0.21 9.08
N HIS A 360 -13.62 -0.94 8.89
CA HIS A 360 -13.93 -1.51 7.58
C HIS A 360 -15.40 -1.42 7.18
N GLU A 361 -15.65 -1.43 5.86
CA GLU A 361 -16.98 -1.37 5.24
C GLU A 361 -17.27 -2.66 4.42
N LEU A 362 -16.81 -3.81 4.92
CA LEU A 362 -16.86 -5.11 4.21
C LEU A 362 -18.08 -5.99 4.57
N GLY A 363 -18.88 -5.58 5.56
CA GLY A 363 -20.08 -6.30 6.01
C GLY A 363 -19.87 -7.27 7.18
N SER A 364 -18.67 -7.83 7.39
CA SER A 364 -18.36 -8.62 8.61
C SER A 364 -16.85 -8.68 8.90
N ASP A 365 -16.50 -8.94 10.16
CA ASP A 365 -15.10 -9.11 10.58
C ASP A 365 -14.45 -10.36 9.96
N GLN A 366 -15.27 -11.34 9.58
CA GLN A 366 -14.82 -12.53 8.85
C GLN A 366 -14.38 -12.16 7.42
N GLU A 367 -15.11 -11.29 6.73
CA GLU A 367 -14.71 -10.77 5.41
C GLU A 367 -13.40 -9.98 5.50
N LEU A 368 -13.19 -9.22 6.58
CA LEU A 368 -11.92 -8.55 6.85
C LEU A 368 -10.77 -9.56 7.01
N ALA A 369 -10.93 -10.59 7.82
CA ALA A 369 -9.93 -11.63 8.01
C ALA A 369 -9.61 -12.36 6.68
N ASN A 370 -10.64 -12.71 5.91
CA ASN A 370 -10.47 -13.35 4.59
C ASN A 370 -9.69 -12.46 3.63
N LEU A 371 -10.05 -11.17 3.56
CA LEU A 371 -9.39 -10.20 2.69
C LEU A 371 -7.91 -10.05 3.02
N VAL A 372 -7.56 -9.92 4.31
CA VAL A 372 -6.16 -9.78 4.75
C VAL A 372 -5.35 -11.03 4.37
N ASN A 373 -5.88 -12.21 4.68
CA ASN A 373 -5.25 -13.48 4.31
C ASN A 373 -5.08 -13.61 2.79
N ASP A 374 -6.06 -13.15 2.01
CA ASP A 374 -6.02 -13.16 0.54
C ASP A 374 -5.08 -12.12 -0.07
N LEU A 375 -4.76 -11.04 0.64
CA LEU A 375 -3.77 -10.05 0.21
C LEU A 375 -2.34 -10.62 0.32
N SER A 376 -2.09 -11.48 1.31
CA SER A 376 -0.76 -12.07 1.58
C SER A 376 -0.45 -13.31 0.73
N LYS A 377 -1.47 -13.92 0.10
CA LYS A 377 -1.27 -15.06 -0.79
C LYS A 377 -0.31 -14.72 -1.93
N HIS A 378 0.76 -15.50 -2.03
CA HIS A 378 1.83 -15.31 -3.02
C HIS A 378 2.61 -14.01 -2.90
N VAL A 379 2.54 -13.32 -1.74
CA VAL A 379 3.44 -12.23 -1.44
C VAL A 379 4.81 -12.78 -1.05
N VAL A 380 5.85 -12.37 -1.77
CA VAL A 380 7.22 -12.79 -1.53
C VAL A 380 8.03 -11.58 -1.07
N THR A 381 8.56 -11.64 0.15
CA THR A 381 9.41 -10.59 0.74
C THR A 381 10.70 -11.21 1.25
N ASN A 382 11.86 -10.75 0.76
CA ASN A 382 13.17 -11.26 1.18
C ASN A 382 13.64 -10.67 2.51
N SER A 383 13.14 -9.49 2.86
CA SER A 383 13.45 -8.76 4.09
C SER A 383 12.18 -8.06 4.60
N THR A 384 12.13 -7.78 5.90
CA THR A 384 11.02 -7.02 6.50
C THR A 384 11.53 -5.77 7.22
N CYS A 385 10.89 -4.64 6.92
CA CYS A 385 11.12 -3.38 7.61
C CYS A 385 10.70 -3.42 9.09
N TYR A 386 9.90 -4.40 9.48
CA TYR A 386 9.38 -4.58 10.84
C TYR A 386 10.19 -5.59 11.66
N HIS A 387 11.35 -6.06 11.17
CA HIS A 387 12.13 -7.12 11.84
C HIS A 387 12.39 -6.81 13.32
N GLN A 388 12.90 -5.60 13.62
CA GLN A 388 13.19 -5.18 14.99
C GLN A 388 11.93 -5.13 15.87
N ILE A 389 10.81 -4.66 15.31
CA ILE A 389 9.55 -4.56 16.04
C ILE A 389 9.04 -5.97 16.37
N ILE A 390 9.10 -6.89 15.41
CA ILE A 390 8.68 -8.28 15.60
C ILE A 390 9.57 -8.97 16.63
N GLU A 391 10.89 -8.76 16.58
CA GLU A 391 11.84 -9.30 17.56
C GLU A 391 11.54 -8.76 18.97
N ASP A 392 11.37 -7.46 19.12
CA ASP A 392 11.10 -6.83 20.42
C ASP A 392 9.77 -7.32 21.04
N VAL A 393 8.75 -7.55 20.20
CA VAL A 393 7.45 -8.10 20.60
C VAL A 393 7.59 -9.57 21.00
N ASN A 394 8.28 -10.38 20.20
CA ASN A 394 8.51 -11.79 20.51
C ASN A 394 9.36 -11.98 21.77
N GLU A 395 10.36 -11.12 21.99
CA GLU A 395 11.16 -11.08 23.22
C GLU A 395 10.33 -10.69 24.45
N HIS A 396 9.31 -9.85 24.27
CA HIS A 396 8.34 -9.56 25.33
C HIS A 396 7.44 -10.77 25.61
N TYR A 397 6.88 -11.37 24.56
CA TYR A 397 5.94 -12.49 24.63
C TYR A 397 6.56 -13.75 25.24
N ASN A 398 7.78 -14.11 24.81
CA ASN A 398 8.48 -15.34 25.25
C ASN A 398 9.08 -15.22 26.66
N ASN A 399 9.04 -14.05 27.30
CA ASN A 399 9.53 -13.90 28.65
C ASN A 399 8.48 -14.39 29.66
N ASN A 400 8.69 -15.58 30.22
CA ASN A 400 7.77 -16.25 31.14
C ASN A 400 7.24 -15.36 32.26
N TRP A 401 8.07 -14.47 32.82
CA TRP A 401 7.64 -13.56 33.89
C TRP A 401 6.72 -12.45 33.36
N LYS A 402 7.07 -11.84 32.22
CA LYS A 402 6.24 -10.80 31.59
C LYS A 402 4.91 -11.37 31.13
N TRP A 403 4.95 -12.57 30.53
CA TRP A 403 3.77 -13.32 30.11
C TRP A 403 2.87 -13.66 31.31
N ALA A 404 3.41 -14.29 32.36
CA ALA A 404 2.64 -14.64 33.55
C ALA A 404 2.01 -13.41 34.22
N MET A 405 2.75 -12.29 34.31
CA MET A 405 2.22 -11.03 34.85
C MET A 405 1.12 -10.42 33.97
N GLY A 406 1.27 -10.51 32.65
CA GLY A 406 0.26 -10.10 31.67
C GLY A 406 -1.03 -10.91 31.81
N THR A 407 -0.92 -12.24 31.85
CA THR A 407 -2.05 -13.16 32.04
C THR A 407 -2.72 -12.94 33.39
N LEU A 408 -1.96 -12.79 34.48
CA LEU A 408 -2.50 -12.53 35.82
C LEU A 408 -3.31 -11.22 35.84
N ARG A 409 -2.82 -10.17 35.17
CA ARG A 409 -3.57 -8.92 35.00
C ARG A 409 -4.85 -9.13 34.21
N TRP A 410 -4.79 -9.87 33.11
CA TRP A 410 -5.93 -10.10 32.22
C TRP A 410 -7.04 -10.95 32.88
N VAL A 411 -6.68 -11.96 33.67
CA VAL A 411 -7.65 -12.84 34.33
C VAL A 411 -8.27 -12.17 35.56
N TYR A 412 -7.44 -11.61 36.44
CA TYR A 412 -7.86 -11.18 37.79
C TYR A 412 -8.11 -9.68 37.92
N PHE A 413 -7.44 -8.84 37.12
CA PHE A 413 -7.46 -7.38 37.27
C PHE A 413 -8.09 -6.64 36.08
N ARG A 414 -8.86 -7.35 35.24
CA ARG A 414 -9.55 -6.77 34.09
C ARG A 414 -10.81 -5.98 34.44
N ASP A 415 -11.51 -6.44 35.48
CA ASP A 415 -12.80 -5.89 35.90
C ASP A 415 -12.74 -5.49 37.39
N PRO A 416 -13.40 -4.40 37.81
CA PRO A 416 -13.40 -3.97 39.21
C PRO A 416 -13.88 -5.04 40.20
N TRP A 417 -14.86 -5.88 39.84
CA TRP A 417 -15.37 -6.95 40.70
C TRP A 417 -14.42 -8.13 40.81
N ARG A 418 -13.79 -8.53 39.69
CA ARG A 418 -12.72 -9.55 39.73
C ARG A 418 -11.53 -9.06 40.54
N SER A 419 -11.19 -7.77 40.40
CA SER A 419 -10.10 -7.14 41.14
C SER A 419 -10.39 -7.14 42.64
N SER A 420 -11.59 -6.71 43.06
CA SER A 420 -11.98 -6.66 44.47
C SER A 420 -12.08 -8.07 45.08
N SER A 421 -12.66 -9.04 44.36
CA SER A 421 -12.71 -10.44 44.79
C SER A 421 -11.31 -11.04 44.97
N THR A 422 -10.39 -10.75 44.05
CA THR A 422 -8.99 -11.20 44.15
C THR A 422 -8.30 -10.58 45.35
N ILE A 423 -8.49 -9.27 45.60
CA ILE A 423 -7.91 -8.59 46.76
C ILE A 423 -8.44 -9.18 48.07
N VAL A 424 -9.74 -9.43 48.18
CA VAL A 424 -10.34 -10.07 49.35
C VAL A 424 -9.79 -11.48 49.54
N GLY A 425 -9.72 -12.28 48.48
CA GLY A 425 -9.14 -13.62 48.53
C GLY A 425 -7.69 -13.64 49.02
N VAL A 426 -6.86 -12.72 48.53
CA VAL A 426 -5.47 -12.57 48.98
C VAL A 426 -5.41 -12.13 50.45
N ALA A 427 -6.24 -11.16 50.87
CA ALA A 427 -6.29 -10.69 52.25
C ALA A 427 -6.69 -11.82 53.22
N VAL A 428 -7.70 -12.62 52.85
CA VAL A 428 -8.15 -13.80 53.61
C VAL A 428 -7.03 -14.83 53.70
N LEU A 429 -6.34 -15.12 52.60
CA LEU A 429 -5.22 -16.08 52.58
C LEU A 429 -4.08 -15.62 53.51
N VAL A 430 -3.67 -14.36 53.42
CA VAL A 430 -2.63 -13.78 54.30
C VAL A 430 -3.05 -13.84 55.76
N PHE A 431 -4.30 -13.48 56.06
CA PHE A 431 -4.85 -13.56 57.41
C PHE A 431 -4.88 -14.99 57.95
N THR A 432 -5.21 -15.97 57.09
CA THR A 432 -5.24 -17.39 57.46
C THR A 432 -3.83 -17.91 57.75
N ILE A 433 -2.85 -17.57 56.91
CA ILE A 433 -1.44 -17.93 57.11
C ILE A 433 -0.91 -17.31 58.41
N PHE A 434 -1.18 -16.02 58.64
CA PHE A 434 -0.77 -15.33 59.87
C PHE A 434 -1.36 -16.00 61.12
N ASN A 435 -2.65 -16.34 61.10
CA ASN A 435 -3.28 -17.06 62.21
C ASN A 435 -2.69 -18.45 62.42
N PHE A 436 -2.38 -19.18 61.33
CA PHE A 436 -1.73 -20.48 61.41
C PHE A 436 -0.36 -20.37 62.09
N TYR A 437 0.50 -19.45 61.65
CA TYR A 437 1.81 -19.20 62.29
C TYR A 437 1.69 -18.83 63.76
N ARG A 438 0.76 -17.93 64.10
CA ARG A 438 0.52 -17.52 65.50
C ARG A 438 0.11 -18.69 66.38
N VAL A 439 -0.69 -19.63 65.85
CA VAL A 439 -1.15 -20.80 66.60
C VAL A 439 -0.03 -21.84 66.72
N THR A 440 0.81 -22.02 65.71
CA THR A 440 1.96 -22.94 65.78
C THR A 440 3.08 -22.43 66.68
N ASP A 441 3.35 -21.11 66.71
CA ASP A 441 4.29 -20.47 67.66
C ASP A 441 3.79 -20.51 69.12
N LEU A 442 2.50 -20.81 69.34
CA LEU A 442 1.92 -21.04 70.68
C LEU A 442 1.93 -22.51 71.09
N LEU A 443 2.23 -23.42 70.16
CA LEU A 443 2.21 -24.89 70.36
C LEU A 443 3.61 -25.52 70.43
N PHE A 444 4.67 -24.75 70.14
CA PHE A 444 6.08 -25.06 70.36
C PHE A 444 6.68 -24.02 71.29
#